data_AF-J9DPP9-F1
#
_entry.id   AF-J9DPP9-F1
#
_cell.length_a   1.000
_cell.length_b   1.000
_cell.length_c   1.000
_cell.angle_alpha   90.00
_cell.angle_beta   90.00
_cell.angle_gamma   90.00
#
_symmetry.space_group_name_H-M   'P 1'
#
loop_
_entity.id
_entity.type
_entity.pdbx_description
1 polymer ?
#
loop_
_entity_poly.entity_id
_entity_poly.type
_entity_poly.pdbx_seq_one_letter_code
_entity_poly.pdbx_strand_id
1 'polypeptide(L)'
;MRQARRRSRQKSNIFEMLTNEQIVELREGFNFLDTNNDTYICKEDLTNFTMSIGNPFTPAEIDEMMNEVGDTNFNFMSFLTLIGEKLSQTDDENVILNALKLFDTEKSGFVSEAFLRKYLVSCGDKMTDSEVDLFFKGIVENDEIDCKKLTSIIKHGEVIIENKS
;
A
#
# COMPACT_ATOMS: atom_id res chain seq x y z
N MET A 1 -5.64 -33.68 8.64
CA MET A 1 -5.34 -32.55 9.54
C MET A 1 -4.35 -31.65 8.81
N ARG A 2 -4.74 -30.43 8.44
CA ARG A 2 -3.83 -29.44 7.83
C ARG A 2 -3.06 -28.75 8.94
N GLN A 3 -1.74 -28.94 9.00
CA GLN A 3 -0.88 -28.17 9.90
C GLN A 3 -0.84 -26.73 9.39
N ALA A 4 -1.38 -25.80 10.19
CA ALA A 4 -1.14 -24.38 10.00
C ALA A 4 0.37 -24.14 10.19
N ARG A 5 1.06 -23.73 9.12
CA ARG A 5 2.40 -23.15 9.24
C ARG A 5 2.25 -21.86 10.04
N ARG A 6 2.51 -21.92 11.34
CA ARG A 6 2.82 -20.72 12.13
C ARG A 6 4.08 -20.11 11.52
N ARG A 7 3.90 -19.09 10.68
CA ARG A 7 4.99 -18.25 10.18
C ARG A 7 5.69 -17.69 11.41
N SER A 8 6.99 -17.96 11.53
CA SER A 8 7.84 -17.34 12.52
C SER A 8 7.68 -15.83 12.36
N ARG A 9 7.15 -15.15 13.39
CA ARG A 9 7.15 -13.69 13.49
C ARG A 9 8.63 -13.29 13.57
N GLN A 10 9.27 -13.05 12.43
CA GLN A 10 10.58 -12.43 12.43
C GLN A 10 10.36 -11.04 13.03
N LYS A 11 10.81 -10.84 14.27
CA LYS A 11 11.08 -9.49 14.79
C LYS A 11 12.27 -8.94 14.01
N SER A 12 12.11 -8.71 12.72
CA SER A 12 13.15 -8.20 11.83
C SER A 12 12.85 -6.73 11.60
N ASN A 13 13.59 -5.87 12.29
CA ASN A 13 13.86 -4.47 11.97
C ASN A 13 12.82 -3.76 11.08
N ILE A 14 11.53 -3.78 11.47
CA ILE A 14 10.47 -3.05 10.78
C ILE A 14 10.81 -1.56 10.71
N PHE A 15 11.50 -1.06 11.74
CA PHE A 15 12.05 0.29 11.82
C PHE A 15 13.25 0.57 10.89
N GLU A 16 13.90 -0.45 10.32
CA GLU A 16 14.89 -0.24 9.23
C GLU A 16 14.22 -0.23 7.85
N MET A 17 12.99 -0.73 7.73
CA MET A 17 12.25 -0.76 6.45
C MET A 17 11.47 0.52 6.18
N LEU A 18 11.24 1.33 7.22
CA LEU A 18 10.52 2.60 7.16
C LEU A 18 11.47 3.73 7.52
N THR A 19 11.41 4.84 6.79
CA THR A 19 12.14 6.06 7.18
C THR A 19 11.48 6.73 8.39
N ASN A 20 12.20 7.62 9.06
CA ASN A 20 11.62 8.40 10.16
C ASN A 20 10.44 9.24 9.67
N GLU A 21 10.53 9.80 8.47
CA GLU A 21 9.46 10.59 7.84
C GLU A 21 8.21 9.74 7.62
N GLN A 22 8.35 8.53 7.07
CA GLN A 22 7.25 7.59 6.90
C GLN A 22 6.62 7.19 8.24
N ILE A 23 7.43 7.00 9.29
CA ILE A 23 6.91 6.70 10.64
C ILE A 23 6.10 7.87 11.19
N VAL A 24 6.54 9.13 10.97
CA VAL A 24 5.79 10.31 11.38
C VAL A 24 4.47 10.40 10.62
N GLU A 25 4.46 10.26 9.30
CA GLU A 25 3.23 10.29 8.48
C GLU A 25 2.24 9.18 8.88
N LEU A 26 2.74 7.95 9.08
CA LEU A 26 1.92 6.84 9.55
C LEU A 26 1.33 7.12 10.93
N ARG A 27 2.06 7.82 11.80
CA ARG A 27 1.58 8.23 13.13
C ARG A 27 0.51 9.30 13.03
N GLU A 28 0.68 10.28 12.14
CA GLU A 28 -0.33 11.32 11.89
C GLU A 28 -1.61 10.70 11.32
N GLY A 29 -1.48 9.80 10.34
CA GLY A 29 -2.61 9.02 9.81
C GLY A 29 -3.31 8.19 10.89
N PHE A 30 -2.54 7.49 11.74
CA PHE A 30 -3.10 6.72 12.85
C PHE A 30 -3.88 7.60 13.83
N ASN A 31 -3.35 8.77 14.20
CA ASN A 31 -4.05 9.71 15.09
C ASN A 31 -5.31 10.30 14.46
N PHE A 32 -5.37 10.40 13.12
CA PHE A 32 -6.57 10.85 12.43
C PHE A 32 -7.68 9.78 12.46
N LEU A 33 -7.29 8.50 12.47
CA LEU A 33 -8.21 7.37 12.62
C LEU A 33 -8.69 7.19 14.07
N ASP A 34 -7.80 7.36 15.05
CA ASP A 34 -8.09 7.23 16.49
C ASP A 34 -8.91 8.42 17.01
N THR A 35 -10.22 8.41 16.73
CA THR A 35 -11.12 9.54 17.03
C THR A 35 -11.30 9.79 18.53
N ASN A 36 -11.15 8.76 19.36
CA ASN A 36 -11.35 8.82 20.80
C ASN A 36 -10.03 9.01 21.58
N ASN A 37 -8.87 9.01 20.89
CA ASN A 37 -7.52 9.12 21.43
C ASN A 37 -7.18 8.06 22.50
N ASP A 38 -7.73 6.85 22.36
CA ASP A 38 -7.46 5.75 23.29
C ASP A 38 -6.19 4.95 22.93
N THR A 39 -5.51 5.33 21.84
CA THR A 39 -4.30 4.73 21.24
C THR A 39 -4.53 3.40 20.53
N TYR A 40 -5.79 3.02 20.33
CA TYR A 40 -6.21 1.86 19.55
C TYR A 40 -7.19 2.31 18.46
N ILE A 41 -7.17 1.61 17.34
CA ILE A 41 -8.19 1.76 16.30
C ILE A 41 -9.09 0.53 16.37
N CYS A 42 -10.38 0.78 16.56
CA CYS A 42 -11.43 -0.24 16.48
C CYS A 42 -12.24 -0.12 15.18
N LYS A 43 -13.18 -1.06 14.98
CA LYS A 43 -14.08 -1.02 13.82
C LYS A 43 -14.92 0.26 13.80
N GLU A 44 -15.37 0.74 14.97
CA GLU A 44 -16.11 2.00 15.05
C GLU A 44 -15.26 3.19 14.59
N ASP A 45 -13.98 3.26 14.98
CA ASP A 45 -13.07 4.33 14.54
C ASP A 45 -12.89 4.37 13.03
N LEU A 46 -12.61 3.21 12.40
CA LEU A 46 -12.52 3.11 10.94
C LEU A 46 -13.85 3.47 10.26
N THR A 47 -14.97 3.04 10.82
CA THR A 47 -16.30 3.36 10.28
C THR A 47 -16.57 4.86 10.34
N ASN A 48 -16.25 5.51 11.47
CA ASN A 48 -16.43 6.95 11.64
C ASN A 48 -15.50 7.74 10.71
N PHE A 49 -14.24 7.32 10.58
CA PHE A 49 -13.30 7.93 9.65
C PHE A 49 -13.78 7.80 8.20
N THR A 50 -14.18 6.61 7.75
CA THR A 50 -14.65 6.40 6.37
C THR A 50 -15.90 7.22 6.08
N MET A 51 -16.81 7.39 7.05
CA MET A 51 -17.93 8.34 6.95
C MET A 51 -17.47 9.78 6.77
N SER A 52 -16.41 10.21 7.47
CA SER A 52 -15.88 11.58 7.38
C SER A 52 -15.29 11.93 6.00
N ILE A 53 -14.78 10.94 5.25
CA ILE A 53 -14.20 11.11 3.92
C ILE A 53 -15.15 10.72 2.78
N GLY A 54 -16.45 10.53 3.07
CA GLY A 54 -17.49 10.29 2.06
C GLY A 54 -17.81 8.82 1.77
N ASN A 55 -17.54 7.92 2.72
CA ASN A 55 -17.76 6.47 2.63
C ASN A 55 -17.18 5.82 1.37
N PRO A 56 -15.86 5.90 1.14
CA PRO A 56 -15.23 5.26 -0.01
C PRO A 56 -15.18 3.73 0.11
N PHE A 57 -15.41 3.17 1.31
CA PHE A 57 -15.37 1.74 1.58
C PHE A 57 -16.74 1.24 2.04
N THR A 58 -17.06 0.02 1.65
CA THR A 58 -18.23 -0.74 2.10
C THR A 58 -18.00 -1.32 3.50
N PRO A 59 -19.07 -1.64 4.25
CA PRO A 59 -18.93 -2.30 5.56
C PRO A 59 -18.17 -3.63 5.49
N ALA A 60 -18.29 -4.37 4.39
CA ALA A 60 -17.58 -5.63 4.16
C ALA A 60 -16.07 -5.40 4.00
N GLU A 61 -15.66 -4.36 3.25
CA GLU A 61 -14.24 -4.00 3.11
C GLU A 61 -13.65 -3.54 4.45
N ILE A 62 -14.41 -2.79 5.27
CA ILE A 62 -13.96 -2.42 6.63
C ILE A 62 -13.77 -3.67 7.51
N ASP A 63 -14.66 -4.64 7.41
CA ASP A 63 -14.52 -5.92 8.11
C ASP A 63 -13.29 -6.70 7.64
N GLU A 64 -13.01 -6.71 6.33
CA GLU A 64 -11.80 -7.31 5.77
C GLU A 64 -10.53 -6.60 6.27
N MET A 65 -10.51 -5.26 6.32
CA MET A 65 -9.40 -4.49 6.88
C MET A 65 -9.13 -4.87 8.35
N MET A 66 -10.17 -5.02 9.17
CA MET A 66 -10.02 -5.46 10.57
C MET A 66 -9.50 -6.91 10.65
N ASN A 67 -9.99 -7.80 9.78
CA ASN A 67 -9.56 -9.19 9.74
C ASN A 67 -8.09 -9.34 9.29
N GLU A 68 -7.57 -8.46 8.43
CA GLU A 68 -6.16 -8.48 8.03
C GLU A 68 -5.22 -8.24 9.23
N VAL A 69 -5.61 -7.36 10.15
CA VAL A 69 -4.84 -7.11 11.38
C VAL A 69 -4.92 -8.30 12.34
N GLY A 70 -6.05 -9.03 12.30
CA GLY A 70 -6.26 -10.25 13.07
C GLY A 70 -6.59 -10.01 14.55
N ASP A 71 -6.98 -8.79 14.90
CA ASP A 71 -7.38 -8.41 16.26
C ASP A 71 -8.61 -7.48 16.20
N THR A 72 -9.35 -7.40 17.31
CA THR A 72 -10.59 -6.61 17.43
C THR A 72 -10.29 -5.10 17.48
N ASN A 73 -9.10 -4.77 17.96
CA ASN A 73 -8.53 -3.43 17.94
C ASN A 73 -7.03 -3.52 17.71
N PHE A 74 -6.40 -2.45 17.23
CA PHE A 74 -4.98 -2.45 17.00
C PHE A 74 -4.33 -1.13 17.39
N ASN A 75 -3.17 -1.21 18.04
CA ASN A 75 -2.37 -0.04 18.36
C ASN A 75 -1.38 0.27 17.25
N PHE A 76 -0.71 1.42 17.37
CA PHE A 76 0.25 1.88 16.37
C PHE A 76 1.37 0.87 16.07
N MET A 77 1.85 0.11 17.06
CA MET A 77 2.90 -0.89 16.84
C MET A 77 2.40 -2.09 16.04
N SER A 78 1.15 -2.52 16.25
CA SER A 78 0.50 -3.54 15.41
C SER A 78 0.33 -3.04 13.98
N PHE A 79 -0.05 -1.78 13.78
CA PHE A 79 -0.17 -1.16 12.46
C PHE A 79 1.17 -1.11 11.72
N LEU A 80 2.25 -0.64 12.37
CA LEU A 80 3.60 -0.66 11.80
C LEU A 80 4.07 -2.07 11.45
N THR A 81 3.73 -3.06 12.29
CA THR A 81 4.08 -4.46 12.02
C THR A 81 3.40 -4.96 10.76
N LEU A 82 2.10 -4.68 10.56
CA LEU A 82 1.37 -5.07 9.36
C LEU A 82 1.99 -4.44 8.10
N ILE A 83 2.29 -3.14 8.15
CA ILE A 83 2.92 -2.42 7.02
C ILE A 83 4.30 -3.00 6.72
N GLY A 84 5.14 -3.18 7.75
CA GLY A 84 6.48 -3.77 7.59
C GLY A 84 6.43 -5.19 7.01
N GLU A 85 5.47 -6.00 7.46
CA GLU A 85 5.26 -7.35 6.91
C GLU A 85 4.89 -7.31 5.43
N LYS A 86 4.02 -6.39 5.00
CA LYS A 86 3.67 -6.21 3.58
C LYS A 86 4.87 -5.71 2.77
N LEU A 87 5.61 -4.70 3.26
CA LEU A 87 6.80 -4.17 2.58
C LEU A 87 7.95 -5.17 2.46
N SER A 88 8.07 -6.09 3.43
CA SER A 88 9.05 -7.18 3.41
C SER A 88 8.72 -8.29 2.40
N GLN A 89 7.44 -8.39 2.01
CA GLN A 89 7.00 -9.32 0.97
C GLN A 89 7.12 -8.72 -0.44
N THR A 90 7.27 -7.40 -0.54
CA THR A 90 7.52 -6.71 -1.79
C THR A 90 8.96 -6.95 -2.25
N ASP A 91 9.12 -7.36 -3.50
CA ASP A 91 10.42 -7.56 -4.14
C ASP A 91 11.29 -6.28 -4.09
N ASP A 92 12.60 -6.42 -4.32
CA ASP A 92 13.50 -5.28 -4.42
C ASP A 92 13.18 -4.41 -5.65
N GLU A 93 13.48 -3.10 -5.58
CA GLU A 93 13.21 -2.16 -6.68
C GLU A 93 13.76 -2.65 -8.03
N ASN A 94 14.96 -3.26 -8.03
CA ASN A 94 15.56 -3.78 -9.26
C ASN A 94 14.73 -4.90 -9.91
N VAL A 95 14.10 -5.75 -9.09
CA VAL A 95 13.26 -6.85 -9.59
C VAL A 95 11.96 -6.29 -10.14
N ILE A 96 11.33 -5.37 -9.41
CA ILE A 96 10.10 -4.67 -9.84
C ILE A 96 10.34 -3.91 -11.14
N LEU A 97 11.42 -3.13 -11.21
CA LEU A 97 11.78 -2.35 -12.40
C LEU A 97 12.03 -3.26 -13.61
N ASN A 98 12.70 -4.40 -13.40
CA ASN A 98 12.94 -5.35 -14.48
C ASN A 98 11.66 -6.04 -14.95
N ALA A 99 10.70 -6.28 -14.06
CA ALA A 99 9.38 -6.76 -14.45
C ALA A 99 8.61 -5.71 -15.27
N LEU A 100 8.66 -4.43 -14.87
CA LEU A 100 8.03 -3.34 -15.62
C LEU A 100 8.64 -3.14 -17.02
N LYS A 101 9.96 -3.32 -17.16
CA LYS A 101 10.64 -3.29 -18.47
C LYS A 101 10.16 -4.35 -19.46
N LEU A 102 9.49 -5.43 -19.00
CA LEU A 102 8.88 -6.39 -19.93
C LEU A 102 7.68 -5.78 -20.68
N PHE A 103 7.08 -4.73 -20.14
CA PHE A 103 5.98 -4.01 -20.77
C PHE A 103 6.45 -2.81 -21.62
N ASP A 104 7.70 -2.34 -21.42
CA ASP A 104 8.35 -1.29 -22.22
C ASP A 104 9.15 -1.90 -23.39
N THR A 105 8.44 -2.24 -24.48
CA THR A 105 9.04 -2.86 -25.66
C THR A 105 10.05 -1.96 -26.38
N GLU A 106 9.84 -0.64 -26.30
CA GLU A 106 10.67 0.37 -26.96
C GLU A 106 11.89 0.79 -26.12
N LYS A 107 11.99 0.33 -24.87
CA LYS A 107 13.02 0.71 -23.90
C LYS A 107 13.05 2.22 -23.66
N SER A 108 11.89 2.88 -23.71
CA SER A 108 11.76 4.32 -23.50
C SER A 108 11.91 4.71 -22.02
N GLY A 109 11.73 3.76 -21.10
CA GLY A 109 11.58 3.98 -19.67
C GLY A 109 10.12 4.20 -19.24
N PHE A 110 9.18 4.17 -20.18
CA PHE A 110 7.76 4.44 -19.97
C PHE A 110 6.90 3.26 -20.42
N VAL A 111 5.76 3.08 -19.75
CA VAL A 111 4.73 2.10 -20.13
C VAL A 111 3.40 2.81 -20.30
N SER A 112 2.65 2.44 -21.34
CA SER A 112 1.30 2.96 -21.56
C SER A 112 0.37 2.62 -20.39
N GLU A 113 -0.33 3.62 -19.86
CA GLU A 113 -1.32 3.46 -18.80
C GLU A 113 -2.40 2.43 -19.19
N ALA A 114 -2.97 2.58 -20.40
CA ALA A 114 -4.03 1.70 -20.89
C ALA A 114 -3.58 0.24 -20.97
N PHE A 115 -2.32 0.01 -21.37
CA PHE A 115 -1.75 -1.34 -21.45
C PHE A 115 -1.55 -1.93 -20.05
N LEU A 116 -0.93 -1.18 -19.14
CA LEU A 116 -0.68 -1.65 -17.78
C LEU A 116 -1.97 -1.87 -17.00
N ARG A 117 -2.95 -0.95 -17.10
CA ARG A 117 -4.31 -1.09 -16.56
C ARG A 117 -4.94 -2.39 -16.97
N LYS A 118 -4.93 -2.70 -18.29
CA LYS A 118 -5.51 -3.93 -18.81
C LYS A 118 -4.89 -5.18 -18.17
N TYR A 119 -3.58 -5.17 -17.92
CA TYR A 119 -2.92 -6.29 -17.23
C TYR A 119 -3.32 -6.39 -15.76
N LEU A 120 -3.32 -5.28 -15.02
CA LEU A 120 -3.67 -5.23 -13.59
C LEU A 120 -5.11 -5.69 -13.31
N VAL A 121 -6.06 -5.43 -14.22
CA VAL A 121 -7.45 -5.88 -14.08
C VAL A 121 -7.70 -7.31 -14.58
N SER A 122 -6.79 -7.88 -15.38
CA SER A 122 -7.02 -9.17 -16.07
C SER A 122 -6.17 -10.34 -15.57
N CYS A 123 -5.00 -10.09 -14.99
CA CYS A 123 -4.01 -11.10 -14.66
C CYS A 123 -3.64 -11.09 -13.16
N GLY A 124 -3.39 -12.27 -12.60
CA GLY A 124 -2.92 -12.42 -11.21
C GLY A 124 -3.97 -12.07 -10.16
N ASP A 125 -3.53 -11.41 -9.09
CA ASP A 125 -4.41 -10.80 -8.07
C ASP A 125 -4.96 -9.50 -8.66
N LYS A 126 -6.17 -9.61 -9.22
CA LYS A 126 -6.78 -8.56 -10.03
C LYS A 126 -7.13 -7.35 -9.17
N MET A 127 -6.80 -6.19 -9.69
CA MET A 127 -7.28 -4.92 -9.17
C MET A 127 -8.60 -4.56 -9.86
N THR A 128 -9.48 -3.89 -9.13
CA THR A 128 -10.63 -3.19 -9.68
C THR A 128 -10.19 -1.92 -10.41
N ASP A 129 -11.01 -1.40 -11.32
CA ASP A 129 -10.70 -0.15 -12.03
C ASP A 129 -10.45 1.02 -11.05
N SER A 130 -11.23 1.10 -9.97
CA SER A 130 -11.06 2.11 -8.93
C SER A 130 -9.71 2.00 -8.20
N GLU A 131 -9.24 0.78 -7.93
CA GLU A 131 -7.92 0.57 -7.32
C GLU A 131 -6.80 0.94 -8.28
N VAL A 132 -6.95 0.65 -9.58
CA VAL A 132 -5.98 1.08 -10.60
C VAL A 132 -5.96 2.61 -10.72
N ASP A 133 -7.12 3.27 -10.68
CA ASP A 133 -7.21 4.74 -10.71
C ASP A 133 -6.47 5.37 -9.52
N LEU A 134 -6.63 4.81 -8.33
CA LEU A 134 -5.89 5.24 -7.14
C LEU A 134 -4.40 4.97 -7.28
N PHE A 135 -4.02 3.81 -7.80
CA PHE A 135 -2.63 3.40 -7.98
C PHE A 135 -1.87 4.26 -9.01
N PHE A 136 -2.57 4.76 -10.03
CA PHE A 136 -2.00 5.61 -11.09
C PHE A 136 -2.14 7.11 -10.82
N LYS A 137 -2.82 7.48 -9.74
CA LYS A 137 -3.04 8.88 -9.38
C LYS A 137 -1.69 9.60 -9.22
N GLY A 138 -1.52 10.70 -9.95
CA GLY A 138 -0.33 11.56 -9.84
C GLY A 138 0.94 11.03 -10.53
N ILE A 139 0.87 9.91 -11.27
CA ILE A 139 2.03 9.34 -11.98
C ILE A 139 1.86 9.17 -13.49
N VAL A 140 0.65 9.36 -14.02
CA VAL A 140 0.39 9.33 -15.46
C VAL A 140 0.67 10.71 -16.05
N GLU A 141 1.52 10.75 -17.07
CA GLU A 141 1.80 11.94 -17.88
C GLU A 141 1.68 11.56 -19.36
N ASN A 142 0.79 12.22 -20.11
CA ASN A 142 0.53 11.93 -21.53
C ASN A 142 0.18 10.45 -21.82
N ASP A 143 -0.67 9.84 -20.99
CA ASP A 143 -1.06 8.42 -21.08
C ASP A 143 0.10 7.42 -20.87
N GLU A 144 1.24 7.90 -20.36
CA GLU A 144 2.44 7.12 -20.06
C GLU A 144 2.79 7.17 -18.57
N ILE A 145 3.41 6.10 -18.08
CA ILE A 145 3.86 5.95 -16.69
C ILE A 145 5.37 5.70 -16.67
N ASP A 146 6.11 6.50 -15.90
CA ASP A 146 7.55 6.28 -15.66
C ASP A 146 7.76 5.01 -14.82
N CYS A 147 8.50 4.05 -15.36
CA CYS A 147 8.75 2.76 -14.70
C CYS A 147 9.51 2.91 -13.38
N LYS A 148 10.44 3.87 -13.29
CA LYS A 148 11.21 4.11 -12.06
C LYS A 148 10.33 4.75 -11.00
N LYS A 149 9.51 5.73 -11.38
CA LYS A 149 8.55 6.36 -10.44
C LYS A 149 7.58 5.33 -9.89
N LEU A 150 7.01 4.50 -10.78
CA LEU A 150 6.10 3.42 -10.38
C LEU A 150 6.81 2.38 -9.49
N THR A 151 8.05 1.99 -9.82
CA THR A 151 8.85 1.08 -8.99
C THR A 151 9.03 1.62 -7.58
N SER A 152 9.39 2.90 -7.46
CA SER A 152 9.62 3.54 -6.17
C SER A 152 8.33 3.60 -5.35
N ILE A 153 7.20 3.90 -5.98
CA ILE A 153 5.89 3.89 -5.32
C ILE A 153 5.49 2.50 -4.84
N ILE A 154 5.71 1.45 -5.65
CA ILE A 154 5.42 0.07 -5.25
C ILE A 154 6.26 -0.34 -4.02
N LYS A 155 7.54 0.07 -3.99
CA LYS A 155 8.44 -0.34 -2.90
C LYS A 155 8.31 0.51 -1.64
N HIS A 156 8.06 1.81 -1.79
CA HIS A 156 8.18 2.79 -0.70
C HIS A 156 6.88 3.57 -0.43
N GLY A 157 5.82 3.40 -1.22
CA GLY A 157 4.60 4.20 -1.15
C GLY A 157 4.73 5.57 -1.84
N GLU A 158 3.73 6.45 -1.67
CA GLU A 158 3.85 7.88 -2.03
C GLU A 158 4.89 8.55 -1.12
N VAL A 159 6.17 8.25 -1.32
CA VAL A 159 7.21 9.16 -0.87
C VAL A 159 7.05 10.39 -1.76
N ILE A 160 6.68 11.52 -1.16
CA ILE A 160 6.77 12.81 -1.82
C ILE A 160 8.22 12.93 -2.25
N ILE A 161 8.52 12.59 -3.51
CA ILE A 161 9.77 12.92 -4.14
C ILE A 161 9.66 14.44 -4.35
N GLU A 162 9.84 15.21 -3.27
CA GLU A 162 10.15 16.61 -3.41
C GLU A 162 11.41 16.64 -4.26
N ASN A 163 11.23 17.18 -5.47
CA ASN A 163 12.27 17.43 -6.44
C ASN A 163 13.51 17.99 -5.73
N LYS A 164 14.50 17.14 -5.47
CA LYS A 164 15.87 17.64 -5.33
C LYS A 164 16.30 18.01 -6.73
N SER A 165 16.17 19.32 -6.98
CA SER A 165 16.74 20.04 -8.12
C SER A 165 18.22 19.73 -8.28
#